data_AF-A0A835XI53-F1
#
_entry.id   AF-A0A835XI53-F1
#
_cell.length_a   1.000
_cell.length_b   1.000
_cell.length_c   1.000
_cell.angle_alpha   90.00
_cell.angle_beta   90.00
_cell.angle_gamma   90.00
#
_symmetry.space_group_name_H-M   'P 1'
#
loop_
_entity.id
_entity.type
_entity.pdbx_description
1 polymer ?
#
loop_
_entity_poly.entity_id
_entity_poly.type
_entity_poly.pdbx_seq_one_letter_code
_entity_poly.pdbx_strand_id
1 'polypeptide(L)'
;MSGKTGGYGPNMMRSYGFVVPGNPSDRVELPNQSQLPWLKTEGLLTATGFTLGALPRYWLGDHFDGRLKYSRASRLAADRDPEEGLTLARRRCVLLSIDKWGKLWGGPLERAKVYLAEERGRVRKVQAAFEQALASLPTRIEEDEQLLADLGGGEAAPGRPLTVAAVRARLEHKRLLREGVRMMQLYDTWLAERIGRRARGRSRVLGAS
;
A
#
# COMPACT_ATOMS: atom_id res chain seq x y z
N MET A 1 -19.39 3.63 -42.43
CA MET A 1 -18.30 4.28 -41.66
C MET A 1 -18.65 4.17 -40.18
N SER A 2 -18.12 3.17 -39.49
CA SER A 2 -18.36 2.96 -38.05
C SER A 2 -17.35 3.79 -37.27
N GLY A 3 -17.84 4.81 -36.57
CA GLY A 3 -17.03 5.67 -35.71
C GLY A 3 -16.48 4.84 -34.57
N LYS A 4 -15.18 4.53 -34.61
CA LYS A 4 -14.43 4.09 -33.43
C LYS A 4 -14.47 5.26 -32.44
N THR A 5 -15.36 5.20 -31.46
CA THR A 5 -15.22 5.97 -30.23
C THR A 5 -13.91 5.51 -29.60
N GLY A 6 -12.85 6.29 -29.83
CA GLY A 6 -11.57 6.11 -29.16
C GLY A 6 -11.84 6.15 -27.67
N GLY A 7 -11.84 4.97 -27.05
CA GLY A 7 -11.91 4.82 -25.61
C GLY A 7 -10.65 5.44 -25.03
N TYR A 8 -10.70 6.74 -24.76
CA TYR A 8 -9.89 7.41 -23.75
C TYR A 8 -10.31 6.85 -22.39
N GLY A 9 -10.02 5.57 -22.17
CA GLY A 9 -10.43 4.83 -20.99
C GLY A 9 -9.68 5.28 -19.74
N PRO A 10 -10.05 4.75 -18.56
CA PRO A 10 -9.43 5.02 -17.26
C PRO A 10 -7.91 4.80 -17.19
N ASN A 11 -7.30 4.25 -18.24
CA ASN A 11 -5.86 4.12 -18.40
C ASN A 11 -5.14 5.46 -18.62
N MET A 12 -5.77 6.50 -19.17
CA MET A 12 -5.11 7.82 -19.27
C MET A 12 -4.93 8.49 -17.91
N MET A 13 -5.90 8.37 -17.00
CA MET A 13 -5.77 8.94 -15.65
C MET A 13 -4.71 8.23 -14.79
N ARG A 14 -4.30 7.00 -15.17
CA ARG A 14 -3.20 6.27 -14.51
C ARG A 14 -1.82 6.87 -14.83
N SER A 15 -1.66 7.53 -15.98
CA SER A 15 -0.36 7.97 -16.49
C SER A 15 0.06 9.38 -16.09
N TYR A 16 -0.86 10.19 -15.55
CA TYR A 16 -0.58 11.59 -15.22
C TYR A 16 -0.15 11.82 -13.75
N GLY A 17 0.05 10.77 -12.96
CA GLY A 17 0.51 10.90 -11.57
C GLY A 17 -0.47 11.61 -10.62
N PHE A 18 -1.71 11.87 -11.06
CA PHE A 18 -2.74 12.47 -10.22
C PHE A 18 -3.43 11.40 -9.39
N VAL A 19 -3.36 11.56 -8.06
CA VAL A 19 -4.10 10.76 -7.09
C VAL A 19 -5.46 11.42 -6.87
N VAL A 20 -6.54 10.63 -6.93
CA VAL A 20 -7.90 11.14 -6.75
C VAL A 20 -8.52 10.46 -5.53
N PRO A 21 -9.00 11.20 -4.52
CA PRO A 21 -9.64 10.61 -3.34
C PRO A 21 -10.68 9.54 -3.71
N GLY A 22 -10.47 8.31 -3.21
CA GLY A 22 -11.35 7.18 -3.45
C GLY A 22 -11.14 6.43 -4.77
N ASN A 23 -10.18 6.83 -5.61
CA ASN A 23 -9.86 6.09 -6.83
C ASN A 23 -9.10 4.79 -6.50
N PRO A 24 -9.67 3.60 -6.76
CA PRO A 24 -9.03 2.34 -6.44
C PRO A 24 -7.81 2.05 -7.34
N SER A 25 -7.63 2.80 -8.43
CA SER A 25 -6.51 2.64 -9.35
C SER A 25 -5.34 3.58 -9.06
N ASP A 26 -5.39 4.36 -7.98
CA ASP A 26 -4.29 5.27 -7.65
C ASP A 26 -2.99 4.53 -7.40
N ARG A 27 -1.90 5.14 -7.85
CA ARG A 27 -0.53 4.67 -7.68
C ARG A 27 0.34 5.81 -7.21
N VAL A 28 1.34 5.48 -6.40
CA VAL A 28 2.38 6.42 -5.99
C VAL A 28 3.73 5.91 -6.49
N GLU A 29 4.50 6.81 -7.10
CA GLU A 29 5.86 6.51 -7.53
C GLU A 29 6.82 6.68 -6.35
N LEU A 30 7.76 5.75 -6.22
CA LEU A 30 8.77 5.78 -5.16
C LEU A 30 10.15 6.16 -5.71
N PRO A 31 10.97 6.87 -4.91
CA PRO A 31 12.34 7.15 -5.29
C PRO A 31 13.10 5.83 -5.52
N ASN A 32 13.79 5.74 -6.65
CA ASN A 32 14.53 4.54 -7.06
C ASN A 32 13.67 3.25 -7.06
N GLN A 33 12.40 3.34 -7.45
CA GLN A 33 11.45 2.22 -7.45
C GLN A 33 11.99 0.96 -8.15
N SER A 34 12.70 1.14 -9.28
CA SER A 34 13.35 0.07 -10.02
C SER A 34 14.54 -0.59 -9.29
N GLN A 35 14.99 -0.04 -8.17
CA GLN A 35 16.08 -0.57 -7.33
C GLN A 35 15.58 -1.12 -6.00
N LEU A 36 14.30 -0.94 -5.67
CA LEU A 36 13.73 -1.44 -4.42
C LEU A 36 13.79 -2.97 -4.35
N PRO A 37 14.01 -3.53 -3.14
CA PRO A 37 14.07 -4.96 -2.95
C PRO A 37 12.68 -5.59 -3.08
N TRP A 38 12.66 -6.86 -3.49
CA TRP A 38 11.44 -7.65 -3.57
C TRP A 38 10.95 -8.01 -2.17
N LEU A 39 9.64 -7.83 -1.92
CA LEU A 39 8.99 -8.22 -0.66
C LEU A 39 8.21 -9.54 -0.83
N LYS A 40 8.09 -10.31 0.25
CA LYS A 40 7.29 -11.55 0.26
C LYS A 40 5.79 -11.24 0.30
N THR A 41 5.16 -11.42 -0.86
CA THR A 41 3.74 -11.18 -1.12
C THR A 41 2.81 -11.76 -0.05
N GLU A 42 2.92 -13.05 0.27
CA GLU A 42 1.96 -13.71 1.19
C GLU A 42 1.97 -13.09 2.59
N GLY A 43 3.17 -12.85 3.14
CA GLY A 43 3.32 -12.24 4.45
C GLY A 43 2.81 -10.81 4.48
N LEU A 44 3.14 -10.02 3.46
CA LEU A 44 2.69 -8.64 3.33
C LEU A 44 1.16 -8.54 3.23
N LEU A 45 0.55 -9.37 2.37
CA LEU A 45 -0.91 -9.39 2.22
C LEU A 45 -1.60 -9.82 3.52
N THR A 46 -1.09 -10.86 4.17
CA THR A 46 -1.64 -11.32 5.46
C THR A 46 -1.56 -10.23 6.53
N ALA A 47 -0.40 -9.57 6.66
CA ALA A 47 -0.19 -8.52 7.66
C ALA A 47 -1.07 -7.28 7.42
N THR A 48 -1.48 -7.05 6.18
CA THR A 48 -2.22 -5.84 5.77
C THR A 48 -3.71 -6.07 5.56
N GLY A 49 -4.18 -7.30 5.82
CA GLY A 49 -5.60 -7.65 5.75
C GLY A 49 -6.11 -8.04 4.37
N PHE A 50 -5.21 -8.44 3.46
CA PHE A 50 -5.52 -8.86 2.10
C PHE A 50 -5.30 -10.36 1.91
N THR A 51 -6.03 -10.91 0.95
CA THR A 51 -5.81 -12.25 0.42
C THR A 51 -5.76 -12.20 -1.10
N LEU A 52 -5.10 -13.20 -1.70
CA LEU A 52 -5.17 -13.44 -3.13
C LEU A 52 -6.39 -14.28 -3.45
N GLY A 53 -7.10 -13.95 -4.53
CA GLY A 53 -8.01 -14.90 -5.17
C GLY A 53 -7.26 -16.16 -5.65
N ALA A 54 -8.00 -17.18 -6.10
CA ALA A 54 -7.39 -18.39 -6.66
C ALA A 54 -6.42 -18.03 -7.81
N LEU A 55 -5.17 -18.48 -7.71
CA LEU A 55 -4.10 -18.21 -8.68
C LEU A 55 -3.60 -19.49 -9.35
N PRO A 56 -3.21 -19.45 -10.64
CA PRO A 56 -2.16 -20.30 -11.19
C PRO A 56 -0.81 -19.96 -10.55
N ARG A 57 0.05 -20.96 -10.33
CA ARG A 57 1.25 -20.89 -9.47
C ARG A 57 2.40 -20.00 -9.97
N TYR A 58 2.26 -19.23 -11.05
CA TYR A 58 3.39 -18.52 -11.67
C TYR A 58 3.08 -17.04 -11.96
N TRP A 59 4.05 -16.21 -11.55
CA TRP A 59 4.26 -14.79 -11.90
C TRP A 59 3.14 -13.79 -11.55
N LEU A 60 3.47 -12.84 -10.67
CA LEU A 60 2.60 -11.79 -10.17
C LEU A 60 3.22 -10.42 -10.48
N GLY A 61 3.05 -9.94 -11.72
CA GLY A 61 3.29 -8.55 -12.11
C GLY A 61 2.01 -7.71 -11.96
N ASP A 62 1.74 -6.81 -12.92
CA ASP A 62 0.56 -5.92 -13.04
C ASP A 62 -0.83 -6.59 -12.90
N HIS A 63 -0.88 -7.92 -12.80
CA HIS A 63 -2.08 -8.76 -12.71
C HIS A 63 -2.74 -8.81 -11.32
N PHE A 64 -2.31 -8.01 -10.34
CA PHE A 64 -3.04 -7.86 -9.07
C PHE A 64 -4.34 -7.07 -9.22
N ASP A 65 -4.44 -6.23 -10.25
CA ASP A 65 -5.62 -5.41 -10.47
C ASP A 65 -6.84 -6.33 -10.71
N GLY A 66 -7.84 -6.20 -9.85
CA GLY A 66 -9.03 -7.06 -9.80
C GLY A 66 -8.89 -8.38 -8.99
N ARG A 67 -7.71 -8.73 -8.48
CA ARG A 67 -7.49 -10.01 -7.75
C ARG A 67 -7.17 -9.88 -6.26
N LEU A 68 -6.75 -8.70 -5.81
CA LEU A 68 -6.65 -8.37 -4.39
C LEU A 68 -8.04 -8.40 -3.77
N LYS A 69 -8.24 -9.27 -2.79
CA LYS A 69 -9.48 -9.37 -2.02
C LYS A 69 -9.20 -8.93 -0.58
N TYR A 70 -10.14 -8.21 0.01
CA TYR A 70 -10.11 -7.96 1.45
C TYR A 70 -10.33 -9.29 2.17
N SER A 71 -9.55 -9.51 3.23
CA SER A 71 -9.83 -10.57 4.18
C SER A 71 -11.24 -10.39 4.77
N ARG A 72 -11.84 -11.48 5.26
CA ARG A 72 -13.16 -11.41 5.90
C ARG A 72 -13.17 -10.41 7.06
N ALA A 73 -12.12 -10.41 7.88
CA ALA A 73 -12.00 -9.49 9.02
C ALA A 73 -11.93 -8.02 8.57
N SER A 74 -11.12 -7.73 7.55
CA SER A 74 -11.01 -6.37 6.99
C SER A 74 -12.32 -5.90 6.36
N ARG A 75 -13.04 -6.77 5.66
CA ARG A 75 -14.35 -6.43 5.08
C ARG A 75 -15.36 -6.09 6.17
N LEU A 76 -15.45 -6.92 7.21
CA LEU A 76 -16.37 -6.67 8.33
C LEU A 76 -16.04 -5.38 9.10
N ALA A 77 -14.76 -5.00 9.18
CA ALA A 77 -14.36 -3.72 9.74
C ALA A 77 -14.79 -2.54 8.84
N ALA A 78 -14.56 -2.65 7.53
CA ALA A 78 -14.97 -1.65 6.54
C ALA A 78 -16.49 -1.41 6.50
N ASP A 79 -17.28 -2.48 6.64
CA ASP A 79 -18.74 -2.41 6.63
C ASP A 79 -19.29 -1.67 7.86
N ARG A 80 -18.49 -1.56 8.95
CA ARG A 80 -18.87 -0.90 10.20
C ARG A 80 -18.37 0.53 10.31
N ASP A 81 -17.29 0.87 9.60
CA ASP A 81 -16.64 2.17 9.67
C ASP A 81 -16.18 2.62 8.26
N PRO A 82 -16.80 3.68 7.70
CA PRO A 82 -16.39 4.23 6.41
C PRO A 82 -14.91 4.64 6.33
N GLU A 83 -14.30 5.09 7.44
CA GLU A 83 -12.88 5.47 7.48
C GLU A 83 -11.96 4.25 7.36
N GLU A 84 -12.36 3.11 7.92
CA GLU A 84 -11.68 1.84 7.69
C GLU A 84 -11.81 1.39 6.23
N GLY A 85 -12.98 1.61 5.62
CA GLY A 85 -13.19 1.39 4.17
C GLY A 85 -12.22 2.19 3.31
N LEU A 86 -12.06 3.49 3.59
CA LEU A 86 -11.11 4.36 2.91
C LEU A 86 -9.66 3.92 3.16
N THR A 87 -9.33 3.55 4.39
CA THR A 87 -7.99 3.06 4.76
C THR A 87 -7.65 1.79 3.98
N LEU A 88 -8.57 0.85 3.84
CA LEU A 88 -8.36 -0.37 3.05
C LEU A 88 -8.22 -0.06 1.54
N ALA A 89 -8.98 0.90 1.02
CA ALA A 89 -8.80 1.35 -0.36
C ALA A 89 -7.38 1.91 -0.58
N ARG A 90 -6.89 2.75 0.33
CA ARG A 90 -5.51 3.27 0.31
C ARG A 90 -4.47 2.17 0.37
N ARG A 91 -4.64 1.19 1.27
CA ARG A 91 -3.76 0.02 1.35
C ARG A 91 -3.70 -0.74 0.03
N ARG A 92 -4.85 -0.94 -0.62
CA ARG A 92 -4.91 -1.58 -1.94
C ARG A 92 -4.09 -0.78 -2.97
N CYS A 93 -4.25 0.54 -3.02
CA CYS A 93 -3.49 1.41 -3.92
C CYS A 93 -1.97 1.32 -3.65
N VAL A 94 -1.57 1.31 -2.38
CA VAL A 94 -0.16 1.11 -1.98
C VAL A 94 0.38 -0.24 -2.46
N LEU A 95 -0.33 -1.34 -2.22
CA LEU A 95 0.10 -2.66 -2.69
C LEU A 95 0.33 -2.66 -4.20
N LEU A 96 -0.59 -2.06 -4.94
CA LEU A 96 -0.49 -1.98 -6.38
C LEU A 96 0.59 -1.00 -6.87
N SER A 97 1.11 -0.13 -6.00
CA SER A 97 2.22 0.78 -6.28
C SER A 97 3.59 0.09 -6.09
N ILE A 98 3.63 -1.02 -5.35
CA ILE A 98 4.85 -1.80 -5.18
C ILE A 98 5.02 -2.69 -6.42
N ASP A 99 5.88 -2.27 -7.34
CA ASP A 99 6.10 -2.94 -8.63
C ASP A 99 6.78 -4.32 -8.50
N LYS A 100 7.56 -4.54 -7.43
CA LYS A 100 8.40 -5.74 -7.25
C LYS A 100 7.88 -6.71 -6.20
N TRP A 101 7.00 -7.60 -6.62
CA TRP A 101 6.42 -8.66 -5.79
C TRP A 101 7.24 -9.93 -5.77
N GLY A 102 7.84 -10.27 -4.63
CA GLY A 102 8.67 -11.47 -4.49
C GLY A 102 7.93 -12.75 -4.87
N LYS A 103 8.66 -13.77 -5.35
CA LYS A 103 8.09 -15.10 -5.65
C LYS A 103 7.22 -15.58 -4.48
N LEU A 104 6.00 -16.03 -4.81
CA LEU A 104 5.02 -16.60 -3.87
C LEU A 104 5.60 -17.76 -3.05
N TRP A 105 6.56 -18.52 -3.59
CA TRP A 105 7.17 -19.69 -2.91
C TRP A 105 8.63 -19.89 -3.32
N GLY A 106 9.44 -20.44 -2.41
CA GLY A 106 10.75 -21.02 -2.76
C GLY A 106 11.80 -20.93 -1.66
N GLY A 107 12.02 -22.02 -0.93
CA GLY A 107 13.19 -22.24 -0.06
C GLY A 107 12.87 -23.04 1.23
N PRO A 108 13.63 -24.12 1.57
CA PRO A 108 13.43 -24.91 2.79
C PRO A 108 13.46 -24.07 4.07
N LEU A 109 12.58 -24.42 5.01
CA LEU A 109 12.28 -23.72 6.27
C LEU A 109 13.43 -23.66 7.29
N GLU A 110 14.58 -24.30 7.02
CA GLU A 110 15.70 -24.38 7.96
C GLU A 110 16.53 -23.09 8.05
N ARG A 111 16.50 -22.21 7.03
CA ARG A 111 17.12 -20.87 7.08
C ARG A 111 16.14 -19.76 7.47
N ALA A 112 14.98 -20.12 8.00
CA ALA A 112 13.85 -19.19 8.02
C ALA A 112 13.97 -18.05 9.06
N LYS A 113 14.87 -18.10 10.04
CA LYS A 113 15.14 -16.94 10.93
C LYS A 113 16.02 -15.90 10.24
N VAL A 114 17.09 -16.33 9.59
CA VAL A 114 17.97 -15.47 8.77
C VAL A 114 17.15 -14.84 7.65
N TYR A 115 16.32 -15.65 6.98
CA TYR A 115 15.39 -15.18 5.97
C TYR A 115 14.42 -14.10 6.48
N LEU A 116 13.82 -14.28 7.66
CA LEU A 116 12.91 -13.28 8.23
C LEU A 116 13.64 -11.99 8.63
N ALA A 117 14.87 -12.09 9.14
CA ALA A 117 15.69 -10.92 9.46
C ALA A 117 16.11 -10.13 8.21
N GLU A 118 16.52 -10.84 7.14
CA GLU A 118 16.81 -10.25 5.84
C GLU A 118 15.56 -9.57 5.25
N GLU A 119 14.39 -10.23 5.35
CA GLU A 119 13.13 -9.66 4.89
C GLU A 119 12.79 -8.36 5.62
N ARG A 120 12.95 -8.31 6.95
CA ARG A 120 12.81 -7.05 7.71
C ARG A 120 13.76 -5.96 7.21
N GLY A 121 15.00 -6.32 6.84
CA GLY A 121 15.94 -5.40 6.20
C GLY A 121 15.42 -4.84 4.88
N ARG A 122 14.76 -5.67 4.05
CA ARG A 122 14.11 -5.22 2.79
C ARG A 122 12.90 -4.33 3.07
N VAL A 123 12.06 -4.68 4.04
CA VAL A 123 10.90 -3.88 4.47
C VAL A 123 11.34 -2.48 4.88
N ARG A 124 12.42 -2.35 5.66
CA ARG A 124 12.97 -1.05 6.06
C ARG A 124 13.43 -0.20 4.87
N LYS A 125 14.03 -0.80 3.84
CA LYS A 125 14.42 -0.08 2.61
C LYS A 125 13.20 0.47 1.86
N VAL A 126 12.13 -0.32 1.75
CA VAL A 126 10.88 0.11 1.12
C VAL A 126 10.18 1.19 1.96
N GLN A 127 10.15 1.01 3.29
CA GLN A 127 9.63 2.01 4.22
C GLN A 127 10.38 3.34 4.08
N ALA A 128 11.72 3.32 4.07
CA ALA A 128 12.53 4.51 3.89
C ALA A 128 12.25 5.22 2.55
N ALA A 129 11.93 4.48 1.49
CA ALA A 129 11.54 5.07 0.21
C ALA A 129 10.20 5.81 0.29
N PHE A 130 9.20 5.25 1.00
CA PHE A 130 7.94 5.94 1.27
C PHE A 130 8.15 7.19 2.15
N GLU A 131 8.97 7.10 3.19
CA GLU A 131 9.29 8.22 4.08
C GLU A 131 10.04 9.33 3.31
N GLN A 132 11.00 8.97 2.46
CA GLN A 132 11.71 9.90 1.59
C GLN A 132 10.76 10.59 0.60
N ALA A 133 9.87 9.82 -0.05
CA ALA A 133 8.88 10.38 -0.96
C ALA A 133 7.99 11.40 -0.23
N LEU A 134 7.47 11.04 0.95
CA LEU A 134 6.62 11.91 1.76
C LEU A 134 7.35 13.18 2.23
N ALA A 135 8.61 13.04 2.66
CA ALA A 135 9.44 14.17 3.11
C ALA A 135 9.84 15.11 1.99
N SER A 136 9.86 14.64 0.73
CA SER A 136 10.20 15.47 -0.43
C SER A 136 9.08 16.42 -0.88
N LEU A 137 7.87 16.25 -0.34
CA LEU A 137 6.71 17.05 -0.72
C LEU A 137 6.74 18.44 -0.07
N PRO A 138 6.26 19.48 -0.78
CA PRO A 138 6.43 20.87 -0.35
C PRO A 138 5.55 21.28 0.84
N THR A 139 4.52 20.49 1.18
CA THR A 139 3.62 20.76 2.30
C THR A 139 3.29 19.50 3.08
N ARG A 140 2.98 19.64 4.36
CA ARG A 140 2.58 18.55 5.27
C ARG A 140 1.10 18.20 5.12
N ILE A 141 0.68 17.07 5.70
CA ILE A 141 -0.73 16.65 5.66
C ILE A 141 -1.61 17.67 6.38
N GLU A 142 -1.17 18.10 7.55
CA GLU A 142 -1.88 19.00 8.45
C GLU A 142 -2.06 20.39 7.81
N GLU A 143 -1.05 20.86 7.06
CA GLU A 143 -1.11 22.12 6.31
C GLU A 143 -2.17 22.08 5.20
N ASP A 144 -2.32 20.95 4.51
CA ASP A 144 -3.35 20.78 3.48
C ASP A 144 -4.75 20.62 4.09
N GLU A 145 -4.85 19.96 5.24
CA GLU A 145 -6.11 19.84 5.98
C GLU A 145 -6.59 21.21 6.46
N GLN A 146 -5.70 22.02 7.03
CA GLN A 146 -6.01 23.40 7.41
C GLN A 146 -6.40 24.24 6.21
N LEU A 147 -5.64 24.16 5.11
CA LEU A 147 -5.95 24.89 3.88
C LEU A 147 -7.34 24.52 3.33
N LEU A 148 -7.73 23.25 3.40
CA LEU A 148 -9.08 22.83 3.00
C LEU A 148 -10.17 23.35 3.95
N ALA A 149 -9.90 23.43 5.25
CA ALA A 149 -10.83 24.01 6.21
C ALA A 149 -11.03 25.51 5.95
N ASP A 150 -9.95 26.25 5.71
CA ASP A 150 -9.97 27.67 5.36
C ASP A 150 -10.73 27.89 4.04
N LEU A 151 -10.44 27.05 3.04
CA LEU A 151 -11.16 27.01 1.77
C LEU A 151 -12.58 26.45 1.89
N GLY A 152 -13.07 26.05 3.06
CA GLY A 152 -14.47 25.69 3.32
C GLY A 152 -15.31 26.84 3.91
N GLY A 153 -14.70 27.75 4.65
CA GLY A 153 -15.40 28.74 5.49
C GLY A 153 -15.66 30.13 4.88
N GLY A 154 -15.56 30.29 3.56
CA GLY A 154 -15.63 31.61 2.89
C GLY A 154 -16.62 31.66 1.73
N GLU A 155 -16.77 32.82 1.10
CA GLU A 155 -17.64 33.02 -0.08
C GLU A 155 -17.04 32.41 -1.36
N ALA A 156 -17.85 31.75 -2.20
CA ALA A 156 -17.38 30.94 -3.33
C ALA A 156 -16.80 31.80 -4.47
N ALA A 157 -15.52 32.15 -4.37
CA ALA A 157 -14.79 32.83 -5.44
C ALA A 157 -14.67 31.94 -6.70
N PRO A 158 -14.73 32.53 -7.92
CA PRO A 158 -14.45 31.80 -9.15
C PRO A 158 -13.04 31.18 -9.11
N GLY A 159 -12.94 29.89 -9.45
CA GLY A 159 -11.68 29.11 -9.39
C GLY A 159 -11.48 28.29 -8.11
N ARG A 160 -12.19 28.62 -7.02
CA ARG A 160 -12.12 27.88 -5.75
C ARG A 160 -12.39 26.37 -5.87
N PRO A 161 -13.35 25.89 -6.68
CA PRO A 161 -13.56 24.45 -6.83
C PRO A 161 -12.34 23.70 -7.37
N LEU A 162 -11.59 24.32 -8.30
CA LEU A 162 -10.38 23.73 -8.87
C LEU A 162 -9.24 23.73 -7.85
N THR A 163 -9.09 24.82 -7.08
CA THR A 163 -8.11 24.88 -5.98
C THR A 163 -8.41 23.82 -4.92
N VAL A 164 -9.67 23.67 -4.49
CA VAL A 164 -10.09 22.64 -3.54
C VAL A 164 -9.80 21.23 -4.08
N ALA A 165 -10.10 20.97 -5.36
CA ALA A 165 -9.80 19.69 -5.99
C ALA A 165 -8.29 19.39 -6.03
N ALA A 166 -7.46 20.37 -6.37
CA ALA A 166 -6.00 20.23 -6.41
C ALA A 166 -5.42 19.95 -5.01
N VAL A 167 -5.88 20.66 -3.98
CA VAL A 167 -5.45 20.43 -2.60
C VAL A 167 -5.88 19.05 -2.11
N ARG A 168 -7.11 18.61 -2.43
CA ARG A 168 -7.58 17.25 -2.11
C ARG A 168 -6.75 16.16 -2.77
N ALA A 169 -6.40 16.32 -4.05
CA ALA A 169 -5.54 15.38 -4.77
C ALA A 169 -4.15 15.29 -4.13
N ARG A 170 -3.53 16.44 -3.83
CA ARG A 170 -2.23 16.52 -3.13
C ARG A 170 -2.29 15.88 -1.74
N LEU A 171 -3.34 16.14 -0.97
CA LEU A 171 -3.55 15.56 0.35
C LEU A 171 -3.70 14.03 0.28
N GLU A 172 -4.46 13.52 -0.69
CA GLU A 172 -4.62 12.08 -0.86
C GLU A 172 -3.31 11.39 -1.26
N HIS A 173 -2.51 12.01 -2.12
CA HIS A 173 -1.18 11.51 -2.45
C HIS A 173 -0.31 11.33 -1.20
N LYS A 174 -0.31 12.31 -0.30
CA LYS A 174 0.37 12.21 1.00
C LYS A 174 -0.19 11.12 1.89
N ARG A 175 -1.51 10.96 1.94
CA ARG A 175 -2.17 9.91 2.73
C ARG A 175 -1.83 8.52 2.20
N LEU A 176 -1.70 8.33 0.88
CA LEU A 176 -1.22 7.08 0.29
C LEU A 176 0.22 6.78 0.70
N LEU A 177 1.13 7.75 0.62
CA LEU A 177 2.52 7.56 1.05
C LEU A 177 2.61 7.22 2.55
N ARG A 178 1.86 7.93 3.40
CA ARG A 178 1.76 7.65 4.85
C ARG A 178 1.22 6.25 5.12
N GLU A 179 0.20 5.81 4.38
CA GLU A 179 -0.31 4.44 4.50
C GLU A 179 0.73 3.42 4.04
N GLY A 180 1.54 3.74 3.03
CA GLY A 180 2.71 2.95 2.63
C GLY A 180 3.69 2.70 3.79
N VAL A 181 4.05 3.75 4.53
CA VAL A 181 4.86 3.64 5.75
C VAL A 181 4.18 2.73 6.78
N ARG A 182 2.89 2.97 7.07
CA ARG A 182 2.11 2.18 8.03
C ARG A 182 2.06 0.69 7.65
N MET A 183 1.86 0.38 6.39
CA MET A 183 1.82 -1.00 5.91
C MET A 183 3.15 -1.72 6.10
N MET A 184 4.27 -1.03 5.86
CA MET A 184 5.60 -1.60 6.13
C MET A 184 5.81 -1.86 7.62
N GLN A 185 5.32 -0.98 8.50
CA GLN A 185 5.37 -1.18 9.96
C GLN A 185 4.51 -2.37 10.43
N LEU A 186 3.30 -2.51 9.88
CA LEU A 186 2.44 -3.67 10.14
C LEU A 186 3.14 -4.96 9.71
N TYR A 187 3.78 -4.95 8.54
CA TYR A 187 4.49 -6.11 8.03
C TYR A 187 5.74 -6.43 8.85
N ASP A 188 6.53 -5.43 9.25
CA ASP A 188 7.70 -5.62 10.11
C ASP A 188 7.31 -6.21 11.48
N THR A 189 6.21 -5.74 12.06
CA THR A 189 5.64 -6.27 13.31
C THR A 189 5.24 -7.73 13.15
N TRP A 190 4.52 -8.06 12.07
CA TRP A 190 4.13 -9.44 11.76
C TRP A 190 5.35 -10.37 11.58
N LEU A 191 6.42 -9.89 10.94
CA LEU A 191 7.68 -10.63 10.80
C LEU A 191 8.34 -10.86 12.17
N ALA A 192 8.40 -9.83 13.01
CA ALA A 192 8.98 -9.90 14.35
C ALA A 192 8.25 -10.91 15.24
N GLU A 193 6.91 -10.93 15.22
CA GLU A 193 6.12 -11.91 15.95
C GLU A 193 6.44 -13.35 15.54
N ARG A 194 6.60 -13.62 14.24
CA ARG A 194 6.94 -14.95 13.73
C ARG A 194 8.34 -15.39 14.14
N ILE A 195 9.30 -14.47 14.19
CA ILE A 195 10.64 -14.74 14.74
C ILE A 195 10.50 -15.14 16.22
N GLY A 196 9.72 -14.39 17.01
CA GLY A 196 9.50 -14.65 18.43
C GLY A 196 8.78 -15.98 18.72
N ARG A 197 7.72 -16.32 17.98
CA ARG A 197 6.99 -17.59 18.14
C ARG A 197 7.90 -18.81 17.89
N ARG A 198 8.79 -18.73 16.90
CA ARG A 198 9.75 -19.82 16.61
C ARG A 198 10.81 -19.99 17.69
N ALA A 199 11.29 -18.89 18.28
CA ALA A 199 12.22 -18.97 19.40
C ALA A 199 11.60 -19.73 20.58
N ARG A 200 10.34 -19.42 20.92
CA ARG A 200 9.59 -20.12 21.99
C ARG A 200 9.29 -21.59 21.67
N GLY A 201 8.97 -21.91 20.41
CA GLY A 201 8.74 -23.29 19.99
C GLY A 201 9.96 -24.20 20.12
N ARG A 202 11.17 -23.70 19.83
CA ARG A 202 12.42 -24.48 20.01
C ARG A 202 12.78 -24.70 21.48
N SER A 203 12.60 -23.70 22.35
CA SER A 203 12.87 -23.88 23.79
C SER A 203 11.95 -24.91 24.45
N ARG A 204 10.70 -25.07 23.98
CA ARG A 204 9.79 -26.11 24.49
C ARG A 204 10.19 -27.53 24.11
N VAL A 205 10.85 -27.72 22.97
CA VAL A 205 11.30 -29.04 22.51
C VAL A 205 12.59 -29.47 23.23
N LEU A 206 13.47 -28.52 23.57
CA LEU A 206 14.75 -28.81 24.24
C LEU A 206 14.65 -28.90 25.78
N GLY A 207 13.53 -28.46 26.38
CA GLY A 207 13.27 -28.57 27.81
C GLY A 207 12.41 -29.77 28.21
N ALA A 208 12.14 -30.69 27.28
CA ALA A 208 11.34 -31.90 27.47
C ALA A 208 12.18 -33.19 27.31
N SER A 209 13.50 -33.09 27.45
CA SER A 209 14.45 -34.21 27.45
C SER A 209 15.04 -34.41 28.83
#